data_AF-A0A085NC79-F1
#
_entry.id   AF-A0A085NC79-F1
#
_cell.length_a   1.000
_cell.length_b   1.000
_cell.length_c   1.000
_cell.angle_alpha   90.00
_cell.angle_beta   90.00
_cell.angle_gamma   90.00
#
_symmetry.space_group_name_H-M   'P 1'
#
loop_
_entity.id
_entity.type
_entity.pdbx_description
1 polymer ?
#
loop_
_entity_poly.entity_id
_entity_poly.type
_entity_poly.pdbx_seq_one_letter_code
_entity_poly.pdbx_strand_id
1 'polypeptide(L)'
;MSAVGKKDLASAFATAQQTVERARRYLQRKRAALAEAERQVYEKEENYLAEFEHIGTVITGFQPISEFRSSTGPDSKGSRARKRRHSVTDAIRLFSWTSCTSGVEIDEAQLAAFKKKDSEGNSDNSDIEDDGAQDKNFT
;
A
#
# COMPACT_ATOMS: atom_id res chain seq x y z
N MET A 1 24.28 -12.48 -47.37
CA MET A 1 23.17 -12.33 -46.40
C MET A 1 23.07 -13.62 -45.61
N SER A 2 23.25 -13.58 -44.29
CA SER A 2 23.16 -14.78 -43.44
C SER A 2 21.69 -15.18 -43.29
N ALA A 3 21.33 -16.37 -43.78
CA ALA A 3 19.99 -16.92 -43.60
C ALA A 3 19.86 -17.37 -42.15
N VAL A 4 19.10 -16.62 -41.36
CA VAL A 4 18.77 -17.00 -39.97
C VAL A 4 18.12 -18.38 -40.00
N GLY A 5 18.72 -19.35 -39.30
CA GLY A 5 18.24 -20.72 -39.31
C GLY A 5 16.91 -20.83 -38.56
N LYS A 6 16.07 -21.81 -38.94
CA LYS A 6 14.82 -22.11 -38.22
C LYS A 6 15.04 -22.36 -36.72
N LYS A 7 16.22 -22.88 -36.34
CA LYS A 7 16.64 -23.09 -34.96
C LYS A 7 16.92 -21.77 -34.22
N ASP A 8 17.53 -20.80 -34.89
CA ASP A 8 17.81 -19.48 -34.32
C ASP A 8 16.50 -18.70 -34.09
N LEU A 9 15.55 -18.82 -35.02
CA LEU A 9 14.19 -18.27 -34.86
C LEU A 9 13.43 -18.93 -33.71
N ALA A 10 13.48 -20.26 -33.59
CA ALA A 10 12.83 -20.97 -32.49
C ALA A 10 13.43 -20.61 -31.12
N SER A 11 14.76 -20.48 -31.05
CA SER A 11 15.47 -20.03 -29.86
C SER A 11 15.07 -18.60 -29.48
N ALA A 12 15.10 -17.67 -30.43
CA ALA A 12 14.70 -16.28 -30.21
C ALA A 12 13.23 -16.16 -29.74
N PHE A 13 12.33 -16.98 -30.30
CA PHE A 13 10.93 -17.00 -29.87
C PHE A 13 10.75 -17.54 -28.45
N ALA A 14 11.47 -18.61 -28.08
CA ALA A 14 11.45 -19.14 -26.72
C ALA A 14 11.98 -18.10 -25.70
N THR A 15 13.06 -17.39 -26.03
CA THR A 15 13.59 -16.30 -25.19
C THR A 15 12.60 -15.14 -25.07
N ALA A 16 11.93 -14.77 -26.17
CA ALA A 16 10.89 -13.73 -26.16
C ALA A 16 9.70 -14.14 -25.26
N GLN A 17 9.24 -15.38 -25.35
CA GLN A 17 8.17 -15.91 -24.49
C GLN A 17 8.57 -15.87 -23.01
N GLN A 18 9.78 -16.31 -22.68
CA GLN A 18 10.27 -16.29 -21.29
C GLN A 18 10.35 -14.85 -20.75
N THR A 19 10.78 -13.90 -21.58
CA THR A 19 10.84 -12.48 -21.22
C THR A 19 9.45 -11.91 -20.94
N VAL A 20 8.48 -12.21 -21.81
CA VAL A 20 7.08 -11.80 -21.63
C VAL A 20 6.49 -12.41 -20.36
N GLU A 21 6.73 -13.68 -20.08
CA GLU A 21 6.28 -14.30 -18.84
C GLU A 21 6.90 -13.65 -17.60
N ARG A 22 8.20 -13.34 -17.64
CA ARG A 22 8.88 -12.66 -16.53
C ARG A 22 8.28 -11.27 -16.29
N ALA A 23 8.04 -10.51 -17.36
CA ALA A 23 7.40 -9.20 -17.29
C ALA A 23 5.97 -9.29 -16.73
N ARG A 24 5.18 -10.29 -17.16
CA ARG A 24 3.84 -10.54 -16.61
C ARG A 24 3.86 -10.83 -15.12
N ARG A 25 4.74 -11.74 -14.67
CA ARG A 25 4.88 -12.08 -13.24
C ARG A 25 5.32 -10.86 -12.43
N TYR A 26 6.24 -10.06 -12.94
CA TYR A 26 6.67 -8.82 -12.29
C TYR A 26 5.53 -7.82 -12.13
N LEU A 27 4.79 -7.53 -13.20
CA LEU A 27 3.65 -6.61 -13.16
C LEU A 27 2.57 -7.10 -12.19
N GLN A 28 2.31 -8.40 -12.15
CA GLN A 28 1.33 -8.99 -11.25
C GLN A 28 1.74 -8.84 -9.78
N ARG A 29 3.01 -9.10 -9.44
CA ARG A 29 3.54 -8.87 -8.08
C ARG A 29 3.43 -7.41 -7.68
N LYS A 30 3.76 -6.48 -8.58
CA LYS A 30 3.65 -5.04 -8.31
C LYS A 30 2.21 -4.61 -8.08
N ARG A 31 1.26 -5.15 -8.83
CA ARG A 31 -0.18 -4.91 -8.61
C ARG A 31 -0.65 -5.42 -7.26
N ALA A 32 -0.25 -6.65 -6.88
CA ALA A 32 -0.62 -7.22 -5.59
C ALA A 32 -0.03 -6.41 -4.41
N ALA A 33 1.25 -6.00 -4.52
CA ALA A 33 1.88 -5.16 -3.51
C ALA A 33 1.22 -3.78 -3.40
N LEU A 34 0.82 -3.19 -4.52
CA LEU A 34 0.09 -1.93 -4.54
C LEU A 34 -1.28 -2.07 -3.85
N ALA A 35 -2.02 -3.15 -4.16
CA ALA A 35 -3.30 -3.47 -3.52
C ALA A 35 -3.17 -3.57 -1.99
N GLU A 36 -2.15 -4.29 -1.53
CA GLU A 36 -1.92 -4.50 -0.11
C GLU A 36 -1.51 -3.20 0.60
N ALA A 37 -0.73 -2.34 -0.06
CA ALA A 37 -0.38 -1.02 0.45
C ALA A 37 -1.60 -0.10 0.55
N GLU A 38 -2.46 -0.06 -0.48
CA GLU A 38 -3.70 0.73 -0.46
C GLU A 38 -4.64 0.29 0.68
N ARG A 39 -4.82 -1.03 0.86
CA ARG A 39 -5.59 -1.57 1.98
C ARG A 39 -5.01 -1.16 3.33
N GLN A 40 -3.69 -1.23 3.49
CA GLN A 40 -3.02 -0.83 4.73
C GLN A 40 -3.18 0.67 5.02
N VAL A 41 -3.11 1.52 3.99
CA VAL A 41 -3.36 2.96 4.14
C VAL A 41 -4.78 3.20 4.63
N TYR A 42 -5.77 2.55 4.00
CA TYR A 42 -7.17 2.67 4.39
C TYR A 42 -7.41 2.26 5.85
N GLU A 43 -6.90 1.09 6.26
CA GLU A 43 -7.03 0.61 7.65
C GLU A 43 -6.32 1.53 8.65
N LYS A 44 -5.12 2.02 8.32
CA LYS A 44 -4.35 2.91 9.20
C LYS A 44 -5.01 4.28 9.34
N GLU A 45 -5.57 4.83 8.26
CA GLU A 45 -6.31 6.08 8.32
C GLU A 45 -7.52 5.98 9.25
N GLU A 46 -8.26 4.86 9.23
CA GLU A 46 -9.40 4.66 10.13
C GLU A 46 -8.96 4.72 11.59
N ASN A 47 -7.94 3.92 11.92
CA ASN A 47 -7.44 3.77 13.28
C ASN A 47 -6.87 5.11 13.78
N TYR A 48 -6.05 5.77 12.97
CA TYR A 48 -5.45 7.05 13.32
C TYR A 48 -6.50 8.15 13.53
N LEU A 49 -7.46 8.30 12.60
CA LEU A 49 -8.47 9.35 12.71
C LEU A 49 -9.42 9.12 13.90
N ALA A 50 -9.74 7.86 14.21
CA ALA A 50 -10.53 7.51 15.38
C ALA A 50 -9.74 7.72 16.69
N GLU A 51 -8.45 7.39 16.72
CA GLU A 51 -7.61 7.49 17.91
C GLU A 51 -7.37 8.95 18.31
N PHE A 52 -7.06 9.82 17.35
CA PHE A 52 -6.60 11.18 17.61
C PHE A 52 -7.70 12.27 17.46
N GLU A 53 -8.97 11.89 17.32
CA GLU A 53 -10.10 12.84 17.23
C GLU A 53 -10.10 13.87 18.37
N HIS A 54 -9.71 13.46 19.58
CA HIS A 54 -9.75 14.27 20.79
C HIS A 54 -8.68 15.37 20.89
N ILE A 55 -7.55 15.25 20.18
CA ILE A 55 -6.47 16.27 20.16
C ILE A 55 -6.35 16.96 18.80
N GLY A 56 -7.10 16.49 17.82
CA GLY A 56 -6.97 16.88 16.43
C GLY A 56 -5.98 16.00 15.65
N THR A 57 -6.07 16.07 14.34
CA THR A 57 -5.32 15.23 13.41
C THR A 57 -4.62 16.10 12.36
N VAL A 58 -3.76 15.50 11.53
CA VAL A 58 -3.21 16.21 10.35
C VAL A 58 -4.30 16.74 9.40
N ILE A 59 -5.50 16.15 9.44
CA ILE A 59 -6.63 16.51 8.57
C ILE A 59 -7.50 17.60 9.21
N THR A 60 -7.74 17.52 10.51
CA THR A 60 -8.62 18.44 11.25
C THR A 60 -7.87 19.60 11.91
N GLY A 61 -6.53 19.56 11.92
CA GLY A 61 -5.67 20.48 12.66
C GLY A 61 -5.54 20.07 14.13
N PHE A 62 -4.37 20.29 14.72
CA PHE A 62 -4.10 20.01 16.13
C PHE A 62 -4.57 21.17 17.01
N GLN A 63 -5.25 20.84 18.12
CA GLN A 63 -5.71 21.86 19.07
C GLN A 63 -4.53 22.43 19.88
N PRO A 64 -4.46 23.76 20.08
CA PRO A 64 -3.45 24.36 20.95
C PRO A 64 -3.58 23.85 22.39
N ILE A 65 -2.45 23.50 23.02
CA ILE A 65 -2.39 22.93 24.37
C ILE A 65 -3.02 23.86 25.44
N SER A 66 -3.20 25.15 25.14
CA SER A 66 -3.85 26.12 26.03
C SER A 66 -5.34 25.83 26.30
N GLU A 67 -6.04 25.13 25.40
CA GLU A 67 -7.47 24.86 25.53
C GLU A 67 -7.78 23.65 26.44
N PHE A 68 -6.81 22.79 26.70
CA PHE A 68 -6.98 21.62 27.59
C PHE A 68 -7.09 21.98 29.08
N ARG A 69 -6.92 23.26 29.47
CA ARG A 69 -6.91 23.70 30.88
C ARG A 69 -8.07 24.62 31.29
N SER A 70 -9.21 24.60 30.58
CA SER A 70 -10.38 25.38 30.96
C SER A 70 -11.68 24.55 30.91
N SER A 71 -11.79 23.54 31.76
CA SER A 71 -13.07 22.88 32.08
C SER A 71 -13.32 22.79 33.58
N THR A 72 -13.23 23.92 34.27
CA THR A 72 -13.91 24.14 35.56
C THR A 72 -14.95 25.25 35.40
N GLY A 73 -15.93 25.01 34.51
CA GLY A 73 -17.17 25.77 34.40
C GLY A 73 -18.35 24.86 34.77
N PRO A 74 -19.39 25.35 35.46
CA PRO A 74 -20.42 24.51 36.05
C PRO A 74 -21.25 23.79 34.97
N ASP A 75 -21.46 22.48 35.18
CA ASP A 75 -22.24 21.59 34.33
C ASP A 75 -23.67 22.12 34.08
N SER A 76 -23.86 22.75 32.92
CA SER A 76 -25.20 23.00 32.39
C SER A 76 -25.74 21.71 31.80
N LYS A 77 -26.63 21.08 32.56
CA LYS A 77 -27.41 19.89 32.22
C LYS A 77 -27.99 19.96 30.80
N GLY A 78 -27.83 18.86 30.06
CA GLY A 78 -28.71 18.52 28.95
C GLY A 78 -28.04 18.44 27.59
N SER A 79 -27.08 17.52 27.42
CA SER A 79 -26.82 16.96 26.10
C SER A 79 -26.94 15.46 26.22
N ARG A 80 -28.07 14.93 25.77
CA ARG A 80 -28.30 13.49 25.58
C ARG A 80 -27.34 13.06 24.48
N ALA A 81 -26.10 12.77 24.86
CA ALA A 81 -25.02 12.37 23.98
C ALA A 81 -25.44 11.08 23.27
N ARG A 82 -26.01 11.26 22.08
CA ARG A 82 -26.20 10.19 21.12
C ARG A 82 -24.82 9.58 20.94
N LYS A 83 -24.63 8.33 21.38
CA LYS A 83 -23.54 7.45 20.95
C LYS A 83 -23.62 7.35 19.41
N ARG A 84 -23.21 8.41 18.71
CA ARG A 84 -22.82 8.31 17.32
C ARG A 84 -21.56 7.47 17.41
N ARG A 85 -21.63 6.24 16.90
CA ARG A 85 -20.42 5.53 16.51
C ARG A 85 -19.71 6.53 15.59
N HIS A 86 -18.57 7.07 16.02
CA HIS A 86 -17.76 7.97 15.20
C HIS A 86 -17.18 7.11 14.08
N SER A 87 -18.01 6.79 13.07
CA SER A 87 -17.54 6.17 11.85
C SER A 87 -16.78 7.26 11.10
N VAL A 88 -15.46 7.08 10.98
CA VAL A 88 -14.61 7.93 10.14
C VAL A 88 -15.22 7.91 8.74
N THR A 89 -15.68 9.06 8.27
CA THR A 89 -16.32 9.17 6.96
C THR A 89 -15.28 9.09 5.87
N ASP A 90 -15.59 8.43 4.75
CA ASP A 90 -14.64 8.29 3.65
C ASP A 90 -14.21 9.63 3.06
N ALA A 91 -15.03 10.67 3.19
CA ALA A 91 -14.71 12.04 2.79
C ALA A 91 -13.49 12.65 3.50
N ILE A 92 -13.10 12.13 4.66
CA ILE A 92 -11.94 12.63 5.42
C ILE A 92 -10.72 11.70 5.32
N ARG A 93 -10.77 10.63 4.52
CA ARG A 93 -9.65 9.70 4.29
C ARG A 93 -8.78 10.17 3.12
N LEU A 94 -8.13 11.30 3.31
CA LEU A 94 -7.40 11.99 2.24
C LEU A 94 -6.28 11.13 1.64
N PHE A 95 -5.58 10.30 2.40
CA PHE A 95 -4.49 9.48 1.87
C PHE A 95 -5.04 8.38 0.95
N SER A 96 -6.14 7.73 1.30
CA SER A 96 -6.82 6.78 0.41
C SER A 96 -7.31 7.46 -0.88
N TRP A 97 -7.85 8.68 -0.78
CA TRP A 97 -8.31 9.46 -1.94
C TRP A 97 -7.20 9.82 -2.93
N THR A 98 -5.95 9.91 -2.50
CA THR A 98 -4.84 10.23 -3.41
C THR A 98 -4.56 9.12 -4.42
N SER A 99 -5.03 7.90 -4.18
CA SER A 99 -4.89 6.83 -5.14
C SER A 99 -6.11 6.75 -6.08
N CYS A 100 -5.86 6.90 -7.38
CA CYS A 100 -6.88 6.70 -8.42
C CYS A 100 -7.38 5.24 -8.50
N THR A 101 -6.65 4.29 -7.91
CA THR A 101 -6.99 2.86 -7.88
C THR A 101 -7.56 2.39 -6.55
N SER A 102 -7.62 3.25 -5.52
CA SER A 102 -8.09 2.90 -4.17
C SER A 102 -9.54 2.39 -4.11
N GLY A 103 -10.36 2.62 -5.15
CA GLY A 103 -11.73 2.11 -5.27
C GLY A 103 -11.90 0.93 -6.24
N VAL A 104 -10.81 0.43 -6.83
CA VAL A 104 -10.86 -0.71 -7.74
C VAL A 104 -10.64 -1.98 -6.93
N GLU A 105 -11.71 -2.75 -6.72
CA GLU A 105 -11.64 -4.06 -6.07
C GLU A 105 -10.68 -4.98 -6.84
N ILE A 106 -9.58 -5.35 -6.18
CA ILE A 106 -8.62 -6.32 -6.70
C ILE A 106 -9.11 -7.69 -6.26
N ASP A 107 -9.38 -8.56 -7.24
CA ASP A 107 -9.89 -9.93 -7.02
C ASP A 107 -9.07 -10.68 -5.96
N GLU A 108 -9.66 -10.86 -4.77
CA GLU A 108 -9.04 -11.47 -3.61
C GLU A 108 -8.55 -12.90 -3.89
N ALA A 109 -9.19 -13.60 -4.83
CA ALA A 109 -8.77 -14.94 -5.25
C ALA A 109 -7.39 -14.92 -5.92
N GLN A 110 -7.08 -13.85 -6.67
CA GLN A 110 -5.75 -13.68 -7.24
C GLN A 110 -4.72 -13.39 -6.14
N LEU A 111 -5.04 -12.52 -5.17
CA LEU A 111 -4.13 -12.18 -4.08
C LEU A 111 -3.79 -13.41 -3.19
N ALA A 112 -4.80 -14.22 -2.85
CA ALA A 112 -4.64 -15.41 -2.01
C ALA A 112 -3.85 -16.54 -2.68
N ALA A 113 -3.97 -16.69 -4.01
CA ALA A 113 -3.22 -17.68 -4.77
C ALA A 113 -1.70 -17.42 -4.76
N PHE A 114 -1.25 -16.18 -4.55
CA PHE A 114 0.18 -15.84 -4.48
C PHE A 114 0.79 -16.10 -3.10
N LYS A 115 0.10 -15.79 -2.00
CA LYS A 115 0.62 -16.07 -0.65
C LYS A 115 0.96 -17.55 -0.45
N LYS A 116 0.21 -18.46 -1.09
CA LYS A 116 0.54 -19.90 -1.09
C LYS A 116 1.77 -20.26 -1.93
N LYS A 117 2.01 -19.57 -3.05
CA LYS A 117 3.06 -19.95 -4.00
C LYS A 117 4.46 -19.57 -3.54
N ASP A 118 4.58 -18.55 -2.69
CA ASP A 118 5.85 -18.15 -2.08
C ASP A 118 6.22 -19.02 -0.86
N SER A 119 5.29 -19.84 -0.32
CA SER A 119 5.57 -20.75 0.81
C SER A 119 5.97 -22.18 0.40
N GLU A 120 5.73 -22.60 -0.85
CA GLU A 120 6.04 -23.96 -1.34
C GLU A 120 7.17 -24.00 -2.39
N GLY A 121 7.84 -22.87 -2.64
CA GLY A 121 8.91 -22.76 -3.63
C GLY A 121 10.31 -22.99 -3.05
N ASN A 122 10.68 -24.26 -2.91
CA ASN A 122 12.05 -24.82 -2.86
C ASN A 122 13.21 -23.86 -2.54
N SER A 123 13.79 -24.03 -1.35
CA SER A 123 15.14 -23.61 -0.98
C SER A 123 16.17 -24.19 -1.97
N ASP A 124 16.69 -23.35 -2.86
CA ASP A 124 18.04 -23.40 -3.45
C ASP A 124 18.07 -22.47 -4.67
N ASN A 125 18.62 -21.25 -4.53
CA ASN A 125 19.99 -20.99 -4.94
C ASN A 125 20.31 -19.47 -4.91
N SER A 126 21.38 -19.15 -4.17
CA SER A 126 22.30 -18.01 -4.28
C SER A 126 21.80 -16.56 -4.26
N ASP A 127 22.21 -15.87 -3.19
CA ASP A 127 22.84 -14.54 -3.18
C ASP A 127 22.83 -13.77 -4.50
N ILE A 128 22.11 -12.65 -4.48
CA ILE A 128 22.65 -11.39 -4.97
C ILE A 128 22.36 -10.38 -3.87
N GLU A 129 23.38 -10.14 -3.05
CA GLU A 129 23.56 -8.84 -2.42
C GLU A 129 23.69 -7.84 -3.56
N ASP A 130 22.71 -6.93 -3.71
CA ASP A 130 22.95 -5.73 -4.51
C ASP A 130 23.54 -4.69 -3.56
N ASP A 131 24.85 -4.61 -3.71
CA ASP A 131 25.85 -3.87 -2.97
C ASP A 131 25.50 -2.39 -2.86
N GLY A 132 25.87 -1.81 -1.72
CA GLY A 132 25.69 -0.40 -1.44
C GLY A 132 26.54 0.44 -2.38
N ALA A 133 25.92 1.08 -3.36
CA ALA A 133 26.53 2.22 -4.04
C ALA A 133 26.49 3.45 -3.12
N GLN A 134 27.43 3.50 -2.17
CA GLN A 134 27.89 4.77 -1.62
C GLN A 134 28.66 5.52 -2.71
N ASP A 135 27.96 6.34 -3.50
CA ASP A 135 28.62 7.32 -4.34
C ASP A 135 28.99 8.53 -3.48
N LYS A 136 30.11 8.40 -2.78
CA LYS A 136 30.89 9.56 -2.34
C LYS A 136 31.81 9.92 -3.49
N ASN A 137 31.54 11.03 -4.17
CA ASN A 137 32.61 11.76 -4.82
C ASN A 137 32.49 13.26 -4.53
N PHE A 138 33.53 13.73 -3.86
CA PHE A 138 33.96 15.11 -3.75
C PHE A 138 34.05 15.77 -5.14
N THR A 139 33.58 17.01 -5.24
CA THR A 139 34.41 18.15 -5.69
C THR A 139 33.85 19.40 -5.03
#